data_AF-A0A522BMK7-F1
#
_entry.id   AF-A0A522BMK7-F1
#
_cell.length_a   1.000
_cell.length_b   1.000
_cell.length_c   1.000
_cell.angle_alpha   90.00
_cell.angle_beta   90.00
_cell.angle_gamma   90.00
#
_symmetry.space_group_name_H-M   'P 1'
#
loop_
_entity.id
_entity.type
_entity.pdbx_description
1 polymer ?
#
loop_
_entity_poly.entity_id
_entity_poly.type
_entity_poly.pdbx_seq_one_letter_code
_entity_poly.pdbx_strand_id
1 'polypeptide(L)'
;MSTPIRNIAIIAHVDHGKTTMVDQLLRQSGTFADHEKVVDTVMDNNAIERERGITILAKNCAVSWQGTHINIVDTPGHADFGGEVERALSMVDGVVLLIDAQEGPMPQ
;
A
#
# COMPACT_ATOMS: atom_id res chain seq x y z
N MET A 1 -0.08 16.10 -24.08
CA MET A 1 -0.85 16.34 -22.84
C MET A 1 -0.14 15.58 -21.73
N SER A 2 0.15 16.20 -20.59
CA SER A 2 0.77 15.49 -19.47
C SER A 2 -0.21 14.48 -18.90
N THR A 3 0.23 13.23 -18.71
CA THR A 3 -0.54 12.22 -17.97
C THR A 3 -0.80 12.77 -16.56
N PRO A 4 -2.08 12.90 -16.11
CA PRO A 4 -2.37 13.31 -14.75
C PRO A 4 -1.76 12.33 -13.75
N ILE A 5 -1.15 12.85 -12.68
CA ILE A 5 -0.53 12.08 -11.60
C ILE A 5 -1.40 12.23 -10.36
N ARG A 6 -1.58 11.14 -9.61
CA ARG A 6 -2.27 11.09 -8.31
C ARG A 6 -1.39 10.34 -7.31
N ASN A 7 -1.08 10.94 -6.20
CA ASN A 7 -0.41 10.29 -5.08
C ASN A 7 -1.47 9.90 -4.05
N ILE A 8 -1.57 8.64 -3.69
CA ILE A 8 -2.51 8.14 -2.68
C ILE A 8 -1.78 7.38 -1.59
N ALA A 9 -2.21 7.53 -0.35
CA ALA A 9 -1.79 6.66 0.75
C ALA A 9 -2.86 5.61 1.05
N ILE A 10 -2.44 4.41 1.41
CA ILE A 10 -3.33 3.36 1.90
C ILE A 10 -3.10 3.20 3.40
N ILE A 11 -4.15 3.39 4.18
CA ILE A 11 -4.15 3.27 5.64
C ILE A 11 -5.08 2.13 6.03
N ALA A 12 -4.62 1.29 6.95
CA ALA A 12 -5.43 0.24 7.56
C ALA A 12 -4.96 0.01 9.01
N HIS A 13 -5.78 -0.65 9.82
CA HIS A 13 -5.32 -1.26 11.06
C HIS A 13 -4.43 -2.48 10.76
N VAL A 14 -3.67 -2.94 11.76
CA VAL A 14 -2.87 -4.18 11.64
C VAL A 14 -3.79 -5.34 11.26
N ASP A 15 -3.32 -6.21 10.37
CA ASP A 15 -4.05 -7.37 9.84
C ASP A 15 -5.37 -7.10 9.07
N HIS A 16 -5.73 -5.84 8.80
CA HIS A 16 -6.93 -5.48 8.00
C HIS A 16 -6.73 -5.61 6.47
N GLY A 17 -5.76 -6.42 6.04
CA GLY A 17 -5.61 -6.79 4.61
C GLY A 17 -4.99 -5.74 3.68
N LYS A 18 -4.33 -4.70 4.22
CA LYS A 18 -3.63 -3.65 3.45
C LYS A 18 -2.68 -4.24 2.40
N THR A 19 -1.75 -5.09 2.83
CA THR A 19 -0.77 -5.77 1.98
C THR A 19 -1.44 -6.56 0.86
N THR A 20 -2.47 -7.33 1.19
CA THR A 20 -3.26 -8.11 0.23
C THR A 20 -3.95 -7.23 -0.81
N MET A 21 -4.51 -6.09 -0.41
CA MET A 21 -5.16 -5.17 -1.34
C MET A 21 -4.15 -4.55 -2.32
N VAL A 22 -2.99 -4.10 -1.84
CA VAL A 22 -1.98 -3.52 -2.74
C VAL A 22 -1.42 -4.55 -3.72
N ASP A 23 -1.17 -5.79 -3.25
CA ASP A 23 -0.75 -6.88 -4.12
C ASP A 23 -1.77 -7.18 -5.23
N GLN A 24 -3.07 -7.13 -4.93
CA GLN A 24 -4.12 -7.30 -5.95
C GLN A 24 -4.21 -6.13 -6.92
N LEU A 25 -4.04 -4.88 -6.44
CA LEU A 25 -3.97 -3.70 -7.31
C LEU A 25 -2.79 -3.79 -8.29
N LEU A 26 -1.63 -4.24 -7.81
CA LEU A 26 -0.46 -4.48 -8.64
C LEU A 26 -0.74 -5.55 -9.72
N ARG A 27 -1.32 -6.70 -9.35
CA ARG A 27 -1.69 -7.76 -10.31
C ARG A 27 -2.69 -7.28 -11.36
N GLN A 28 -3.72 -6.53 -10.96
CA GLN A 28 -4.75 -6.04 -11.88
C GLN A 28 -4.26 -4.90 -12.79
N SER A 29 -3.30 -4.11 -12.34
CA SER A 29 -2.76 -2.98 -13.11
C SER A 29 -1.96 -3.39 -14.35
N GLY A 30 -1.65 -4.68 -14.52
CA GLY A 30 -0.84 -5.17 -15.63
C GLY A 30 0.60 -4.64 -15.63
N THR A 31 1.05 -4.04 -14.52
CA THR A 31 2.41 -3.50 -14.35
C THR A 31 3.48 -4.60 -14.41
N PHE A 32 3.07 -5.86 -14.20
CA PHE A 32 3.92 -7.01 -14.44
C PHE A 32 3.86 -7.42 -15.92
N ALA A 33 4.94 -7.14 -16.66
CA ALA A 33 5.22 -7.84 -17.90
C ALA A 33 5.44 -9.34 -17.60
N ASP A 34 5.13 -10.22 -18.57
CA ASP A 34 5.21 -11.70 -18.51
C ASP A 34 6.56 -12.32 -18.05
N HIS A 35 7.53 -11.52 -17.59
CA HIS A 35 8.89 -11.92 -17.23
C HIS A 35 9.31 -11.60 -15.79
N GLU A 36 8.50 -10.90 -14.99
CA GLU A 36 8.81 -10.73 -13.56
C GLU A 36 8.20 -11.88 -12.75
N LYS A 37 9.08 -12.69 -12.16
CA LYS A 37 8.72 -13.75 -11.23
C LYS A 37 7.77 -13.19 -10.18
N VAL A 38 6.56 -13.74 -10.13
CA VAL A 38 5.63 -13.61 -9.02
C VAL A 38 6.34 -14.14 -7.78
N VAL A 39 6.97 -13.25 -7.02
CA VAL A 39 7.34 -13.53 -5.64
C VAL A 39 6.04 -13.32 -4.87
N ASP A 40 5.51 -14.38 -4.29
CA ASP A 40 4.17 -14.49 -3.69
C ASP A 40 3.85 -13.51 -2.54
N THR A 41 4.69 -12.49 -2.32
CA THR A 41 4.55 -11.41 -1.35
C THR A 41 5.52 -10.30 -1.79
N VAL A 42 5.09 -9.41 -2.70
CA VAL A 42 5.96 -8.30 -3.15
C VAL A 42 6.08 -7.24 -2.04
N MET A 43 5.09 -7.20 -1.16
CA MET A 43 5.07 -6.49 0.11
C MET A 43 5.38 -7.51 1.22
N ASP A 44 6.32 -7.21 2.11
CA ASP A 44 6.92 -8.10 3.13
C ASP A 44 8.13 -8.96 2.68
N ASN A 45 9.08 -8.38 1.91
CA ASN A 45 10.34 -9.08 1.57
C ASN A 45 11.39 -9.08 2.69
N ASN A 46 11.22 -8.29 3.76
CA ASN A 46 12.16 -8.33 4.87
C ASN A 46 11.81 -9.47 5.84
N ALA A 47 12.82 -10.21 6.27
CA ALA A 47 12.66 -11.31 7.23
C ALA A 47 11.95 -10.87 8.53
N ILE A 48 12.17 -9.62 8.96
CA ILE A 48 11.55 -9.02 10.15
C ILE A 48 10.06 -8.72 9.93
N GLU A 49 9.68 -8.25 8.73
CA GLU A 49 8.27 -7.99 8.37
C GLU A 49 7.50 -9.31 8.37
N ARG A 50 8.08 -10.34 7.76
CA ARG A 50 7.50 -11.68 7.68
C ARG A 50 7.40 -12.37 9.04
N GLU A 51 8.36 -12.14 9.93
CA GLU A 51 8.36 -12.68 11.30
C GLU A 51 7.31 -12.00 12.19
N ARG A 52 6.99 -10.72 11.92
CA ARG A 52 6.07 -9.93 12.74
C ARG A 52 4.69 -9.70 12.14
N GLY A 53 4.46 -10.08 10.88
CA GLY A 53 3.19 -9.87 10.17
C GLY A 53 2.87 -8.39 9.91
N ILE A 54 3.87 -7.50 9.91
CA ILE A 54 3.67 -6.05 9.75
C ILE A 54 4.49 -5.51 8.58
N THR A 55 3.92 -4.54 7.86
CA THR A 55 4.68 -3.70 6.93
C THR A 55 5.53 -2.71 7.72
N ILE A 56 6.85 -2.78 7.57
CA ILE A 56 7.82 -1.91 8.27
C ILE A 56 8.37 -0.83 7.33
N LEU A 57 8.54 -1.12 6.04
CA LEU A 57 9.04 -0.16 5.04
C LEU A 57 8.00 0.14 3.96
N ALA A 58 7.75 1.44 3.74
CA ALA A 58 6.96 1.92 2.62
C ALA A 58 7.60 1.51 1.26
N LYS A 59 6.94 0.63 0.51
CA LYS A 59 7.31 0.35 -0.89
C LYS A 59 6.43 1.15 -1.83
N ASN A 60 7.04 1.96 -2.69
CA ASN A 60 6.33 2.79 -3.66
C ASN A 60 5.82 1.89 -4.79
N CYS A 61 4.50 1.82 -4.94
CA CYS A 61 3.83 1.06 -5.99
C CYS A 61 3.18 2.06 -6.95
N ALA A 62 3.36 1.91 -8.26
CA ALA A 62 2.73 2.79 -9.24
C ALA A 62 1.87 1.99 -10.21
N VAL A 63 0.65 2.46 -10.45
CA VAL A 63 -0.31 1.83 -11.36
C VAL A 63 -0.87 2.86 -12.34
N SER A 64 -1.15 2.46 -13.57
CA SER A 64 -1.82 3.32 -14.55
C SER A 64 -3.27 2.92 -14.71
N TRP A 65 -4.20 3.84 -14.50
CA TRP A 65 -5.64 3.58 -14.56
C TRP A 65 -6.34 4.71 -15.31
N GLN A 66 -7.15 4.38 -16.33
CA GLN A 66 -7.85 5.29 -17.25
C GLN A 66 -7.05 6.57 -17.62
N GLY A 67 -5.80 6.40 -18.03
CA GLY A 67 -4.95 7.52 -18.45
C GLY A 67 -4.43 8.41 -17.31
N THR A 68 -4.60 8.00 -16.05
CA THR A 68 -4.00 8.62 -14.86
C THR A 68 -2.93 7.71 -14.28
N HIS A 69 -1.79 8.29 -13.92
CA HIS A 69 -0.72 7.60 -13.21
C HIS A 69 -0.93 7.75 -11.71
N ILE A 70 -1.07 6.63 -11.00
CA ILE A 70 -1.38 6.61 -9.58
C ILE A 70 -0.16 6.06 -8.83
N ASN A 71 0.45 6.88 -7.99
CA ASN A 71 1.46 6.45 -7.04
C ASN A 71 0.80 6.08 -5.72
N ILE A 72 1.09 4.90 -5.23
CA ILE A 72 0.58 4.33 -4.00
C ILE A 72 1.72 4.34 -2.98
N VAL A 73 1.52 5.14 -1.94
CA VAL A 73 2.40 5.23 -0.78
C VAL A 73 1.87 4.28 0.27
N ASP A 74 2.59 3.19 0.50
CA ASP A 74 2.24 2.26 1.56
C ASP A 74 2.64 2.83 2.92
N THR A 75 1.71 2.88 3.87
CA THR A 75 1.95 3.44 5.21
C THR A 75 1.95 2.35 6.27
N PRO A 76 2.85 2.36 7.26
CA PRO A 76 2.82 1.37 8.35
C PRO A 76 1.47 1.37 9.09
N GLY A 77 0.96 0.19 9.44
CA GLY A 77 -0.34 0.04 10.14
C GLY A 77 -0.26 0.02 11.67
N HIS A 78 0.95 0.08 12.23
CA HIS A 78 1.21 -0.07 13.67
C HIS A 78 1.47 1.30 14.33
N ALA A 79 0.89 1.53 15.52
CA ALA A 79 0.93 2.79 16.27
C ALA A 79 2.34 3.38 16.44
N ASP A 80 3.33 2.51 16.69
CA ASP A 80 4.75 2.85 16.86
C ASP A 80 5.37 3.61 15.67
N PHE A 81 4.72 3.62 14.50
CA PHE A 81 5.21 4.28 13.28
C PHE A 81 4.39 5.51 12.88
N GLY A 82 3.63 6.11 13.80
CA GLY A 82 2.79 7.29 13.52
C GLY A 82 3.54 8.46 12.85
N GLY A 83 4.81 8.71 13.21
CA GLY A 83 5.62 9.77 12.59
C GLY A 83 6.01 9.50 11.12
N GLU A 84 6.02 8.23 10.68
CA GLU A 84 6.21 7.86 9.28
C GLU A 84 4.90 8.03 8.49
N VAL A 85 3.78 7.65 9.11
CA VAL A 85 2.43 7.84 8.56
C VAL A 85 2.16 9.33 8.32
N GLU A 86 2.43 10.22 9.29
CA GLU A 86 2.23 11.66 9.13
C GLU A 86 3.05 12.25 7.97
N ARG A 87 4.31 11.83 7.82
CA ARG A 87 5.16 12.28 6.71
C ARG A 87 4.65 11.78 5.37
N ALA A 88 4.24 10.52 5.28
CA ALA A 88 3.65 9.96 4.07
C ALA A 88 2.37 10.73 3.70
N LEU A 89 1.53 11.05 4.68
CA LEU A 89 0.28 11.79 4.46
C LEU A 89 0.49 13.22 3.96
N SER A 90 1.61 13.86 4.32
CA SER A 90 1.95 15.20 3.82
C SER A 90 2.31 15.25 2.33
N MET A 91 2.60 14.09 1.72
CA MET A 91 3.07 13.97 0.34
C MET A 91 2.01 13.43 -0.63
N VAL A 92 0.81 13.08 -0.16
CA VAL A 92 -0.25 12.48 -0.97
C VAL A 92 -1.43 13.41 -1.20
N ASP A 93 -2.10 13.24 -2.35
CA ASP A 93 -3.30 14.00 -2.73
C ASP A 93 -4.57 13.44 -2.06
N GLY A 94 -4.52 12.21 -1.54
CA GLY A 94 -5.67 11.55 -0.92
C GLY A 94 -5.31 10.24 -0.23
N VAL A 95 -6.32 9.68 0.46
CA VAL A 95 -6.15 8.48 1.29
C VAL A 95 -7.25 7.48 0.96
N VAL A 96 -6.87 6.19 0.90
CA VAL A 96 -7.77 5.05 0.93
C VAL A 96 -7.69 4.43 2.32
N LEU A 97 -8.79 4.51 3.07
CA LEU A 97 -8.91 3.87 4.39
C LEU A 97 -9.55 2.50 4.21
N LEU A 98 -8.81 1.45 4.55
CA LEU A 98 -9.35 0.09 4.64
C LEU A 98 -9.89 -0.14 6.04
N ILE A 99 -11.11 -0.66 6.08
CA ILE A 99 -11.78 -1.06 7.30
C ILE A 99 -12.22 -2.50 7.09
N ASP A 100 -11.82 -3.38 8.00
CA ASP A 100 -12.29 -4.76 7.99
C ASP A 100 -13.82 -4.80 8.19
N ALA A 101 -14.52 -5.59 7.37
CA ALA A 101 -15.98 -5.66 7.40
C ALA A 101 -16.53 -6.44 8.61
N GLN A 102 -15.72 -7.32 9.20
CA GLN A 102 -16.06 -8.11 10.38
C GLN A 102 -15.77 -7.34 11.67
N GLU A 103 -14.59 -6.71 11.77
CA GLU A 103 -14.18 -5.99 12.99
C GLU A 103 -14.65 -4.54 13.04
N GLY A 104 -14.82 -3.91 11.88
CA GLY A 104 -15.15 -2.49 11.78
C GLY A 104 -13.94 -1.59 12.10
N PRO A 105 -14.18 -0.28 12.37
CA PRO A 105 -13.10 0.67 12.61
C PRO A 105 -12.41 0.39 13.95
N MET A 106 -11.11 0.15 13.89
CA MET A 106 -10.27 -0.09 15.06
C MET A 106 -9.41 1.15 15.38
N PRO A 107 -9.12 1.43 16.67
CA PRO A 107 -8.11 2.41 17.04
C PRO A 107 -6.75 2.02 16.45
N GLN A 108 -6.00 2.99 15.94
CA GLN A 108 -4.58 2.81 15.64
C GLN A 108 -3.74 2.98 16.90
#